data_AF-A0A4W5MPJ5-F1
#
_entry.id   AF-A0A4W5MPJ5-F1
#
_cell.length_a   1.000
_cell.length_b   1.000
_cell.length_c   1.000
_cell.angle_alpha   90.00
_cell.angle_beta   90.00
_cell.angle_gamma   90.00
#
_symmetry.space_group_name_H-M   'P 1'
#
loop_
_entity.id
_entity.type
_entity.pdbx_description
1 polymer ?
#
loop_
_entity_poly.entity_id
_entity_poly.type
_entity_poly.pdbx_seq_one_letter_code
_entity_poly.pdbx_strand_id
1 'polypeptide(L)'
;MLIDGMVSQSKIIFDLYYTWIECIYFDVDFSSLSAFFALLVHQHLYCFPHSHQGIITSMELLQKIKTDFLLCEREKEDALEFLGQIEKIVSKHCDSKIPLAKPKSYELRIGGLEDTVHAGDGEQLEVWKDCYLPERMEMVVIGALDDFRCSAAGWQLVLLLCEDGNVYAYEFEVLHLVATSLEDLFKSGAEFPGLEKFRFGECFEELTEEEMQCDEIKKIDDEHMNFRRKLEIEMLEDLKAISQSEFQSTIQPNKVMKNQVRPDFQDLSWQQCKLSRNLTYQMPLVGLDHVL
;
A
#
# COMPACT_ATOMS: atom_id res chain seq x y z
N MET A 1 0.52 -33.31 14.16
CA MET A 1 -0.84 -33.46 13.58
C MET A 1 -1.13 -32.49 12.43
N LEU A 2 -1.01 -31.16 12.57
CA LEU A 2 -1.16 -30.23 11.42
C LEU A 2 0.05 -30.21 10.47
N ILE A 3 1.26 -30.38 11.01
CA ILE A 3 2.51 -30.38 10.22
C ILE A 3 2.66 -31.68 9.41
N ASP A 4 2.21 -32.82 9.93
CA ASP A 4 2.27 -34.11 9.22
C ASP A 4 1.35 -34.15 7.98
N GLY A 5 0.22 -33.43 8.01
CA GLY A 5 -0.71 -33.34 6.89
C GLY A 5 -0.17 -32.53 5.71
N MET A 6 0.57 -31.45 5.98
CA MET A 6 1.18 -30.61 4.93
C MET A 6 2.39 -31.29 4.27
N VAL A 7 3.16 -32.07 5.03
CA VAL A 7 4.26 -32.90 4.49
C VAL A 7 3.72 -34.04 3.62
N SER A 8 2.53 -34.58 3.94
CA SER A 8 1.89 -35.61 3.13
C SER A 8 1.36 -35.06 1.79
N GLN A 9 0.76 -33.87 1.78
CA GLN A 9 0.23 -33.26 0.55
C GLN A 9 1.32 -32.85 -0.44
N SER A 10 2.43 -32.30 0.07
CA SER A 10 3.59 -31.95 -0.75
C SER A 10 4.27 -33.18 -1.36
N LYS A 11 4.31 -34.30 -0.63
CA LYS A 11 4.84 -35.58 -1.14
C LYS A 11 3.98 -36.19 -2.26
N ILE A 12 2.65 -36.12 -2.14
CA ILE A 12 1.71 -36.60 -3.17
C ILE A 12 1.83 -35.77 -4.45
N ILE A 13 1.94 -34.45 -4.35
CA ILE A 13 2.14 -33.57 -5.51
C ILE A 13 3.49 -33.85 -6.18
N PHE A 14 4.55 -34.09 -5.39
CA PHE A 14 5.88 -34.44 -5.91
C PHE A 14 5.89 -35.81 -6.61
N ASP A 15 5.21 -36.80 -6.05
CA ASP A 15 5.10 -38.15 -6.62
C ASP A 15 4.26 -38.15 -7.92
N LEU A 16 3.21 -37.31 -7.99
CA LEU A 16 2.41 -37.10 -9.21
C LEU A 16 3.19 -36.40 -10.32
N TYR A 17 4.06 -35.46 -9.98
CA TYR A 17 4.90 -34.76 -10.96
C TYR A 17 6.01 -35.68 -11.50
N TYR A 18 6.60 -36.53 -10.65
CA TYR A 18 7.63 -37.50 -11.05
C TYR A 18 7.07 -38.63 -11.91
N THR A 19 5.89 -39.17 -11.57
CA THR A 19 5.23 -40.20 -12.41
C THR A 19 4.78 -39.63 -13.76
N TRP A 20 4.34 -38.37 -13.81
CA TRP A 20 4.01 -37.70 -15.07
C TRP A 20 5.24 -37.51 -15.98
N ILE A 21 6.40 -37.16 -15.40
CA ILE A 21 7.67 -37.04 -16.13
C ILE A 21 8.17 -38.41 -16.63
N GLU A 22 8.07 -39.48 -15.84
CA GLU A 22 8.48 -40.82 -16.29
C GLU A 22 7.56 -41.39 -17.38
N CYS A 23 6.26 -41.08 -17.36
CA CYS A 23 5.33 -41.49 -18.42
C CYS A 23 5.61 -40.81 -19.77
N ILE A 24 6.15 -39.59 -19.78
CA ILE A 24 6.54 -38.89 -21.02
C ILE A 24 7.81 -39.50 -21.64
N TYR A 25 8.70 -40.08 -20.82
CA TYR A 25 9.98 -40.63 -21.28
C TYR A 25 9.92 -42.10 -21.75
N PHE A 26 8.87 -42.86 -21.41
CA PHE A 26 8.81 -44.31 -21.65
C PHE A 26 7.72 -44.80 -22.62
N ASP A 27 7.04 -43.91 -23.35
CA ASP A 27 6.10 -44.26 -24.44
C ASP A 27 5.04 -45.32 -24.04
N VAL A 28 4.46 -45.15 -22.84
CA VAL A 28 3.47 -46.08 -22.26
C VAL A 28 2.06 -45.69 -22.71
N ASP A 29 1.29 -46.69 -23.15
CA ASP A 29 -0.06 -46.57 -23.71
C ASP A 29 -1.03 -45.75 -22.81
N PHE A 30 -1.45 -44.60 -23.34
CA PHE A 30 -2.22 -43.53 -22.68
C PHE A 30 -3.61 -43.99 -22.18
N SER A 31 -4.12 -45.10 -22.70
CA SER A 31 -5.42 -45.66 -22.35
C SER A 31 -5.48 -46.17 -20.89
N SER A 32 -4.37 -46.69 -20.36
CA SER A 32 -4.26 -47.20 -18.99
C SER A 32 -4.10 -46.11 -17.92
N LEU A 33 -3.50 -44.98 -18.29
CA LEU A 33 -3.31 -43.80 -17.42
C LEU A 33 -4.62 -43.10 -17.10
N SER A 34 -5.58 -43.07 -18.03
CA SER A 34 -6.90 -42.48 -17.79
C SER A 34 -7.68 -43.22 -16.70
N ALA A 35 -7.54 -44.56 -16.65
CA ALA A 35 -8.18 -45.38 -15.64
C ALA A 35 -7.50 -45.23 -14.27
N PHE A 36 -6.18 -45.09 -14.23
CA PHE A 36 -5.43 -44.82 -12.99
C PHE A 36 -5.70 -43.42 -12.44
N PHE A 37 -5.75 -42.39 -13.30
CA PHE A 37 -6.16 -41.04 -12.90
C PHE A 37 -7.62 -41.02 -12.44
N ALA A 38 -8.52 -41.71 -13.14
CA ALA A 38 -9.91 -41.83 -12.71
C ALA A 38 -10.02 -42.56 -11.37
N LEU A 39 -9.25 -43.63 -11.14
CA LEU A 39 -9.24 -44.35 -9.86
C LEU A 39 -8.67 -43.48 -8.74
N LEU A 40 -7.58 -42.73 -8.99
CA LEU A 40 -6.94 -41.86 -8.01
C LEU A 40 -7.82 -40.64 -7.66
N VAL A 41 -8.45 -40.03 -8.66
CA VAL A 41 -9.46 -38.97 -8.49
C VAL A 41 -10.68 -39.52 -7.73
N HIS A 42 -11.12 -40.73 -8.05
CA HIS A 42 -12.24 -41.38 -7.36
C HIS A 42 -11.90 -41.75 -5.91
N GLN A 43 -10.67 -42.20 -5.62
CA GLN A 43 -10.19 -42.48 -4.27
C GLN A 43 -10.01 -41.19 -3.45
N HIS A 44 -9.54 -40.10 -4.06
CA HIS A 44 -9.44 -38.80 -3.40
C HIS A 44 -10.83 -38.21 -3.08
N LEU A 45 -11.78 -38.31 -4.02
CA LEU A 45 -13.17 -37.88 -3.86
C LEU A 45 -13.90 -38.63 -2.73
N TYR A 46 -13.58 -39.91 -2.49
CA TYR A 46 -14.19 -40.71 -1.43
C TYR A 46 -13.47 -40.63 -0.08
N CYS A 47 -12.17 -40.33 -0.06
CA CYS A 47 -11.40 -40.27 1.19
C CYS A 47 -11.46 -38.91 1.90
N PHE A 48 -11.79 -37.80 1.21
CA PHE A 48 -11.85 -36.47 1.82
C PHE A 48 -13.09 -35.64 1.39
N PRO A 49 -14.32 -36.08 1.69
CA PRO A 49 -15.53 -35.34 1.32
C PRO A 49 -15.63 -33.94 1.96
N HIS A 50 -15.04 -33.75 3.15
CA HIS A 50 -15.06 -32.46 3.85
C HIS A 50 -14.10 -31.41 3.27
N SER A 51 -12.98 -31.80 2.64
CA SER A 51 -12.08 -30.83 2.01
C SER A 51 -12.63 -30.31 0.69
N HIS A 52 -13.34 -31.15 -0.07
CA HIS A 52 -13.96 -30.74 -1.34
C HIS A 52 -15.10 -29.74 -1.15
N GLN A 53 -15.95 -29.93 -0.13
CA GLN A 53 -17.00 -28.95 0.18
C GLN A 53 -16.41 -27.57 0.52
N GLY A 54 -15.33 -27.54 1.31
CA GLY A 54 -14.63 -26.30 1.68
C GLY A 54 -13.96 -25.59 0.49
N ILE A 55 -13.38 -26.33 -0.44
CA ILE A 55 -12.72 -25.79 -1.65
C ILE A 55 -13.76 -25.23 -2.64
N ILE A 56 -14.90 -25.91 -2.81
CA ILE A 56 -15.98 -25.42 -3.66
C ILE A 56 -16.54 -24.11 -3.11
N THR A 57 -16.78 -24.05 -1.79
CA THR A 57 -17.27 -22.83 -1.15
C THR A 57 -16.28 -21.66 -1.20
N SER A 58 -14.98 -21.92 -1.17
CA SER A 58 -13.97 -20.85 -1.25
C SER A 58 -13.82 -20.29 -2.67
N MET A 59 -13.87 -21.14 -3.70
CA MET A 59 -13.86 -20.68 -5.10
C MET A 59 -15.14 -19.90 -5.46
N GLU A 60 -16.30 -20.36 -5.01
CA GLU A 60 -17.58 -19.65 -5.22
C GLU A 60 -17.58 -18.28 -4.54
N LEU A 61 -17.03 -18.18 -3.32
CA LEU A 61 -16.89 -16.90 -2.62
C LEU A 61 -15.97 -15.94 -3.37
N LEU A 62 -14.79 -16.39 -3.80
CA LEU A 62 -13.86 -15.58 -4.59
C LEU A 62 -14.50 -15.05 -5.87
N GLN A 63 -15.22 -15.91 -6.59
CA GLN A 63 -15.88 -15.54 -7.83
C GLN A 63 -17.01 -14.53 -7.60
N LYS A 64 -17.74 -14.69 -6.49
CA LYS A 64 -18.75 -13.72 -6.05
C LYS A 64 -18.13 -12.36 -5.73
N ILE A 65 -17.03 -12.32 -4.96
CA ILE A 65 -16.34 -11.06 -4.64
C ILE A 65 -15.91 -10.35 -5.93
N LYS A 66 -15.20 -11.06 -6.82
CA LYS A 66 -14.78 -10.50 -8.12
C LYS A 66 -15.97 -9.98 -8.93
N THR A 67 -17.08 -10.70 -8.94
CA THR A 67 -18.28 -10.31 -9.69
C THR A 67 -18.94 -9.06 -9.10
N ASP A 68 -19.00 -8.93 -7.77
CA ASP A 68 -19.54 -7.73 -7.11
C ASP A 68 -18.75 -6.48 -7.54
N PHE A 69 -17.41 -6.53 -7.52
CA PHE A 69 -16.55 -5.44 -8.01
C PHE A 69 -16.77 -5.13 -9.50
N LEU A 70 -16.80 -6.16 -10.36
CA LEU A 70 -16.90 -5.99 -11.82
C LEU A 70 -18.28 -5.53 -12.30
N LEU A 71 -19.35 -5.79 -11.53
CA LEU A 71 -20.68 -5.26 -11.85
C LEU A 71 -20.72 -3.75 -11.64
N CYS A 72 -20.14 -3.27 -10.55
CA CYS A 72 -20.06 -1.85 -10.23
C CYS A 72 -19.29 -1.04 -11.29
N GLU A 73 -18.19 -1.57 -11.81
CA GLU A 73 -17.37 -0.91 -12.84
C GLU A 73 -18.13 -0.66 -14.16
N ARG A 74 -19.09 -1.52 -14.52
CA ARG A 74 -19.84 -1.43 -15.79
C ARG A 74 -20.99 -0.42 -15.79
N GLU A 75 -21.44 0.02 -14.61
CA GLU A 75 -22.60 0.91 -14.44
C GLU A 75 -22.19 2.37 -14.17
N LYS A 76 -20.93 2.71 -14.45
CA LYS A 76 -20.34 4.01 -14.10
C LYS A 76 -20.83 5.15 -15.01
N GLU A 77 -21.83 5.88 -14.54
CA GLU A 77 -22.23 7.19 -15.09
C GLU A 77 -21.69 8.36 -14.24
N ASP A 78 -21.58 8.17 -12.92
CA ASP A 78 -21.09 9.15 -11.94
C ASP A 78 -19.92 8.57 -11.14
N ALA A 79 -18.81 9.31 -11.05
CA ALA A 79 -17.59 8.89 -10.36
C ALA A 79 -17.77 8.71 -8.85
N LEU A 80 -18.50 9.61 -8.19
CA LEU A 80 -18.72 9.56 -6.74
C LEU A 80 -19.66 8.41 -6.38
N GLU A 81 -20.70 8.19 -7.18
CA GLU A 81 -21.57 7.04 -6.97
C GLU A 81 -20.81 5.72 -7.17
N PHE A 82 -20.01 5.62 -8.23
CA PHE A 82 -19.16 4.46 -8.49
C PHE A 82 -18.22 4.16 -7.31
N LEU A 83 -17.45 5.14 -6.85
CA LEU A 83 -16.53 4.96 -5.73
C LEU A 83 -17.28 4.63 -4.42
N GLY A 84 -18.41 5.27 -4.15
CA GLY A 84 -19.24 4.97 -2.98
C GLY A 84 -19.87 3.57 -3.02
N GLN A 85 -20.13 3.00 -4.20
CA GLN A 85 -20.52 1.60 -4.33
C GLN A 85 -19.33 0.66 -4.07
N ILE A 86 -18.13 1.02 -4.54
CA ILE A 86 -16.90 0.26 -4.26
C ILE A 86 -16.62 0.19 -2.76
N GLU A 87 -16.75 1.29 -2.01
CA GLU A 87 -16.57 1.28 -0.55
C GLU A 87 -17.53 0.33 0.17
N LYS A 88 -18.78 0.23 -0.31
CA LYS A 88 -19.75 -0.75 0.22
C LYS A 88 -19.32 -2.18 -0.06
N ILE A 89 -18.76 -2.44 -1.25
CA ILE A 89 -18.25 -3.77 -1.63
C ILE A 89 -17.02 -4.13 -0.79
N VAL A 90 -16.08 -3.18 -0.61
CA VAL A 90 -14.90 -3.33 0.25
C VAL A 90 -15.34 -3.65 1.68
N SER A 91 -16.27 -2.87 2.24
CA SER A 91 -16.82 -3.09 3.59
C SER A 91 -17.49 -4.46 3.72
N LYS A 92 -18.24 -4.90 2.70
CA LYS A 92 -18.96 -6.18 2.68
C LYS A 92 -18.00 -7.39 2.67
N HIS A 93 -16.85 -7.25 2.02
CA HIS A 93 -15.90 -8.34 1.81
C HIS A 93 -14.57 -8.13 2.54
N CYS A 94 -14.55 -7.25 3.54
CA CYS A 94 -13.38 -6.97 4.37
C CYS A 94 -12.69 -8.26 4.85
N ASP A 95 -11.37 -8.24 4.87
CA ASP A 95 -10.45 -9.35 5.18
C ASP A 95 -10.49 -10.55 4.22
N SER A 96 -11.37 -10.54 3.22
CA SER A 96 -11.33 -11.56 2.17
C SER A 96 -10.05 -11.42 1.36
N LYS A 97 -9.43 -12.55 1.03
CA LYS A 97 -8.17 -12.59 0.28
C LYS A 97 -8.41 -13.07 -1.14
N ILE A 98 -7.94 -12.31 -2.12
CA ILE A 98 -8.05 -12.64 -3.53
C ILE A 98 -6.64 -12.94 -4.07
N PRO A 99 -6.35 -14.19 -4.48
CA PRO A 99 -5.08 -14.49 -5.14
C PRO A 99 -4.93 -13.69 -6.43
N LEU A 100 -3.77 -13.05 -6.60
CA LEU A 100 -3.44 -12.32 -7.82
C LEU A 100 -2.55 -13.17 -8.74
N ALA A 101 -2.71 -13.00 -10.04
CA ALA A 101 -1.81 -13.63 -11.02
C ALA A 101 -0.40 -13.01 -10.97
N LYS A 102 -0.34 -11.71 -10.66
CA LYS A 102 0.88 -10.94 -10.40
C LYS A 102 0.68 -10.00 -9.20
N PRO A 103 1.72 -9.78 -8.40
CA PRO A 103 2.91 -10.64 -8.33
C PRO A 103 2.53 -12.01 -7.78
N LYS A 104 3.19 -13.07 -8.27
CA LYS A 104 2.85 -14.44 -7.91
C LYS A 104 2.98 -14.66 -6.40
N SER A 105 2.07 -15.45 -5.85
CA SER A 105 2.03 -15.84 -4.43
C SER A 105 1.59 -14.75 -3.47
N TYR A 106 1.20 -13.57 -3.96
CA TYR A 106 0.56 -12.55 -3.16
C TYR A 106 -0.96 -12.60 -3.33
N GLU A 107 -1.64 -12.25 -2.25
CA GLU A 107 -3.09 -12.14 -2.21
C GLU A 107 -3.44 -10.69 -1.87
N LEU A 108 -4.40 -10.13 -2.60
CA LEU A 108 -5.03 -8.88 -2.22
C LEU A 108 -5.96 -9.16 -1.05
N ARG A 109 -5.63 -8.63 0.13
CA ARG A 109 -6.58 -8.56 1.24
C ARG A 109 -7.48 -7.35 1.04
N ILE A 110 -8.77 -7.59 0.88
CA ILE A 110 -9.78 -6.54 0.75
C ILE A 110 -9.93 -5.81 2.07
N GLY A 111 -9.92 -4.48 2.02
CA GLY A 111 -10.03 -3.60 3.19
C GLY A 111 -9.99 -2.14 2.77
N GLY A 112 -10.57 -1.27 3.59
CA GLY A 112 -10.51 0.18 3.42
C GLY A 112 -9.24 0.77 4.03
N LEU A 113 -9.17 2.10 4.12
CA LEU A 113 -8.03 2.81 4.71
C LEU A 113 -7.71 2.34 6.14
N GLU A 114 -8.75 2.13 6.95
CA GLU A 114 -8.64 1.67 8.34
C GLU A 114 -8.07 0.26 8.49
N ASP A 115 -8.04 -0.52 7.40
CA ASP A 115 -7.51 -1.88 7.38
C ASP A 115 -6.05 -1.94 6.88
N THR A 116 -5.39 -0.77 6.81
CA THR A 116 -4.01 -0.60 6.36
C THR A 116 -3.10 -0.03 7.45
N VAL A 117 -1.80 0.07 7.17
CA VAL A 117 -0.81 0.77 8.00
C VAL A 117 -1.09 2.27 8.14
N HIS A 118 -2.00 2.82 7.35
CA HIS A 118 -2.46 4.21 7.37
C HIS A 118 -3.80 4.38 8.10
N ALA A 119 -4.20 3.43 8.95
CA ALA A 119 -5.42 3.56 9.76
C ALA A 119 -5.41 4.84 10.62
N GLY A 120 -6.54 5.55 10.62
CA GLY A 120 -6.70 6.86 11.26
C GLY A 120 -6.00 8.03 10.56
N ASP A 121 -5.34 7.81 9.42
CA ASP A 121 -4.65 8.84 8.63
C ASP A 121 -5.47 9.25 7.40
N GLY A 122 -6.62 9.89 7.65
CA GLY A 122 -7.48 10.41 6.57
C GLY A 122 -6.80 11.47 5.71
N GLU A 123 -5.79 12.16 6.25
CA GLU A 123 -5.00 13.15 5.51
C GLU A 123 -4.15 12.49 4.41
N GLN A 124 -3.60 11.30 4.68
CA GLN A 124 -2.87 10.54 3.67
C GLN A 124 -3.72 10.21 2.43
N LEU A 125 -5.01 9.91 2.62
CA LEU A 125 -5.93 9.68 1.50
C LEU A 125 -6.13 10.95 0.67
N GLU A 126 -6.30 12.10 1.29
CA GLU A 126 -6.39 13.37 0.57
C GLU A 126 -5.08 13.73 -0.16
N VAL A 127 -3.93 13.39 0.43
CA VAL A 127 -2.62 13.53 -0.23
C VAL A 127 -2.51 12.67 -1.49
N TRP A 128 -2.99 11.42 -1.48
CA TRP A 128 -3.01 10.58 -2.67
C TRP A 128 -3.88 11.15 -3.79
N LYS A 129 -5.02 11.76 -3.44
CA LYS A 129 -5.93 12.40 -4.40
C LYS A 129 -5.34 13.66 -5.03
N ASP A 130 -4.57 14.45 -4.26
CA ASP A 130 -4.17 15.81 -4.65
C ASP A 130 -2.74 15.95 -5.20
N CYS A 131 -1.82 15.05 -4.84
CA CYS A 131 -0.38 15.38 -4.90
C CYS A 131 0.46 14.45 -5.80
N TYR A 132 -0.17 13.56 -6.57
CA TYR A 132 0.56 12.59 -7.41
C TYR A 132 0.20 12.73 -8.89
N LEU A 133 -1.08 12.94 -9.19
CA LEU A 133 -1.56 13.04 -10.57
C LEU A 133 -1.70 14.53 -10.99
N PRO A 134 -1.63 14.84 -12.30
CA PRO A 134 -1.74 16.22 -12.81
C PRO A 134 -2.99 16.97 -12.34
N GLU A 135 -4.10 16.24 -12.20
CA GLU A 135 -5.36 16.75 -11.67
C GLU A 135 -5.73 15.97 -10.41
N ARG A 136 -6.52 16.61 -9.53
CA ARG A 136 -7.09 15.91 -8.38
C ARG A 136 -8.02 14.82 -8.89
N MET A 137 -7.86 13.60 -8.41
CA MET A 137 -8.73 12.48 -8.73
C MET A 137 -9.29 11.88 -7.45
N GLU A 138 -10.59 11.59 -7.39
CA GLU A 138 -11.13 10.84 -6.26
C GLU A 138 -10.62 9.39 -6.29
N MET A 139 -10.30 8.88 -5.11
CA MET A 139 -9.72 7.55 -4.93
C MET A 139 -10.28 6.90 -3.67
N VAL A 140 -10.38 5.57 -3.70
CA VAL A 140 -10.75 4.75 -2.55
C VAL A 140 -9.75 3.61 -2.36
N VAL A 141 -9.44 3.29 -1.11
CA VAL A 141 -8.61 2.11 -0.80
C VAL A 141 -9.46 0.86 -0.98
N ILE A 142 -8.96 -0.09 -1.79
CA ILE A 142 -9.64 -1.37 -2.06
C ILE A 142 -8.99 -2.55 -1.36
N GLY A 143 -7.79 -2.36 -0.82
CA GLY A 143 -7.10 -3.38 -0.04
C GLY A 143 -5.59 -3.17 -0.03
N ALA A 144 -4.87 -4.21 0.39
CA ALA A 144 -3.42 -4.21 0.37
C ALA A 144 -2.82 -5.59 0.10
N LEU A 145 -1.57 -5.58 -0.39
CA LEU A 145 -0.70 -6.75 -0.35
C LEU A 145 0.14 -6.68 0.92
N ASP A 146 -0.12 -7.59 1.86
CA ASP A 146 0.63 -7.69 3.10
C ASP A 146 1.96 -8.45 2.89
N ASP A 147 2.93 -8.21 3.77
CA ASP A 147 4.28 -8.82 3.73
C ASP A 147 5.02 -8.65 2.38
N PHE A 148 4.65 -7.63 1.63
CA PHE A 148 5.22 -7.32 0.34
C PHE A 148 6.63 -6.75 0.50
N ARG A 149 7.58 -7.33 -0.24
CA ARG A 149 8.99 -6.87 -0.23
C ARG A 149 9.15 -5.56 -1.02
N CYS A 150 8.62 -4.48 -0.48
CA CYS A 150 8.74 -3.11 -0.97
C CYS A 150 9.32 -2.20 0.12
N SER A 151 9.53 -0.94 -0.25
CA SER A 151 9.98 0.12 0.68
C SER A 151 8.84 0.76 1.47
N ALA A 152 7.60 0.29 1.28
CA ALA A 152 6.42 0.84 1.98
C ALA A 152 6.45 0.51 3.48
N ALA A 153 5.82 1.39 4.27
CA ALA A 153 5.66 1.19 5.70
C ALA A 153 4.96 -0.13 6.00
N GLY A 154 5.44 -0.85 7.02
CA GLY A 154 4.89 -2.15 7.42
C GLY A 154 4.91 -3.23 6.34
N TRP A 155 5.69 -3.06 5.26
CA TRP A 155 5.74 -3.98 4.12
C TRP A 155 4.36 -4.23 3.51
N GLN A 156 3.53 -3.17 3.52
CA GLN A 156 2.19 -3.24 3.00
C GLN A 156 2.06 -2.35 1.77
N LEU A 157 1.79 -2.96 0.62
CA LEU A 157 1.52 -2.24 -0.62
C LEU A 157 0.02 -1.96 -0.71
N VAL A 158 -0.38 -0.72 -0.44
CA VAL A 158 -1.80 -0.31 -0.45
C VAL A 158 -2.28 -0.09 -1.88
N LEU A 159 -3.42 -0.70 -2.22
CA LEU A 159 -4.06 -0.56 -3.54
C LEU A 159 -5.23 0.41 -3.47
N LEU A 160 -5.25 1.36 -4.40
CA LEU A 160 -6.26 2.38 -4.55
C LEU A 160 -6.96 2.24 -5.90
N LEU A 161 -8.28 2.33 -5.90
CA LEU A 161 -9.06 2.49 -7.12
C LEU A 161 -9.37 3.96 -7.33
N CYS A 162 -9.05 4.47 -8.50
CA CYS A 162 -9.27 5.84 -8.90
C CYS A 162 -10.61 6.00 -9.64
N GLU A 163 -11.17 7.20 -9.62
CA GLU A 163 -12.42 7.56 -10.29
C GLU A 163 -12.39 7.38 -11.81
N ASP A 164 -11.24 7.17 -12.45
CA ASP A 164 -11.10 6.82 -13.86
C ASP A 164 -11.17 5.30 -14.11
N GLY A 165 -11.13 4.48 -13.06
CA GLY A 165 -11.12 3.03 -13.10
C GLY A 165 -9.72 2.42 -13.00
N ASN A 166 -8.66 3.23 -13.05
CA ASN A 166 -7.30 2.77 -12.87
C ASN A 166 -7.06 2.33 -11.42
N VAL A 167 -6.20 1.33 -11.26
CA VAL A 167 -5.76 0.83 -9.96
C VAL A 167 -4.33 1.23 -9.73
N TYR A 168 -4.10 1.91 -8.63
CA TYR A 168 -2.81 2.39 -8.20
C TYR A 168 -2.31 1.63 -6.98
N ALA A 169 -0.99 1.54 -6.82
CA ALA A 169 -0.34 1.03 -5.62
C ALA A 169 0.60 2.08 -5.03
N TYR A 170 0.51 2.30 -3.72
CA TYR A 170 1.36 3.26 -3.03
C TYR A 170 2.61 2.59 -2.42
N GLU A 171 3.80 3.05 -2.83
CA GLU A 171 5.10 2.67 -2.26
C GLU A 171 5.92 3.93 -1.98
N PHE A 172 6.13 4.27 -0.69
CA PHE A 172 7.11 5.27 -0.24
C PHE A 172 7.19 6.54 -1.12
N GLU A 173 6.13 7.36 -1.07
CA GLU A 173 6.01 8.60 -1.87
C GLU A 173 5.98 8.40 -3.40
N VAL A 174 5.66 7.19 -3.86
CA VAL A 174 5.42 6.88 -5.26
C VAL A 174 4.07 6.19 -5.42
N LEU A 175 3.27 6.69 -6.36
CA LEU A 175 2.05 6.07 -6.82
C LEU A 175 2.37 5.28 -8.11
N HIS A 176 2.09 3.98 -8.11
CA HIS A 176 2.33 3.09 -9.25
C HIS A 176 1.01 2.77 -9.93
N LEU A 177 0.87 3.00 -11.23
CA LEU A 177 -0.25 2.46 -12.00
C LEU A 177 -0.04 0.95 -12.16
N VAL A 178 -0.81 0.12 -11.45
CA VAL A 178 -0.60 -1.35 -11.41
C VAL A 178 -1.61 -2.15 -12.22
N ALA A 179 -2.77 -1.56 -12.54
CA ALA A 179 -3.73 -2.10 -13.49
C ALA A 179 -4.60 -0.97 -14.04
N THR A 180 -5.11 -1.14 -15.26
CA THR A 180 -5.96 -0.11 -15.92
C THR A 180 -7.46 -0.30 -15.71
N SER A 181 -7.85 -1.35 -14.97
CA SER A 181 -9.23 -1.64 -14.55
C SER A 181 -9.23 -2.68 -13.43
N LEU A 182 -10.37 -2.83 -12.76
CA LEU A 182 -10.58 -3.96 -11.82
C LEU A 182 -10.56 -5.30 -12.56
N GLU A 183 -11.06 -5.33 -13.80
CA GLU A 183 -10.99 -6.51 -14.67
C GLU A 183 -9.55 -6.95 -14.93
N ASP A 184 -8.66 -6.01 -15.25
CA ASP A 184 -7.24 -6.27 -15.45
C ASP A 184 -6.57 -6.71 -14.14
N LEU A 185 -6.85 -6.03 -13.03
CA LEU A 185 -6.34 -6.40 -11.70
C LEU A 185 -6.68 -7.87 -11.36
N PHE A 186 -7.92 -8.30 -11.58
CA PHE A 186 -8.35 -9.65 -11.21
C PHE A 186 -7.96 -10.76 -12.19
N LYS A 187 -7.61 -10.41 -13.44
CA LYS A 187 -7.14 -11.35 -14.48
C LYS A 187 -5.62 -11.42 -14.55
N SER A 188 -4.97 -10.27 -14.69
CA SER A 188 -3.53 -10.12 -14.92
C SER A 188 -2.75 -9.93 -13.62
N GLY A 189 -3.41 -9.45 -12.56
CA GLY A 189 -2.80 -9.09 -11.28
C GLY A 189 -2.41 -7.60 -11.22
N ALA A 190 -1.74 -7.23 -10.13
CA ALA A 190 -1.10 -5.93 -9.98
C ALA A 190 0.31 -5.99 -10.60
N GLU A 191 0.53 -5.28 -11.70
CA GLU A 191 1.86 -5.17 -12.30
C GLU A 191 2.76 -4.37 -11.36
N PHE A 192 3.87 -4.97 -10.92
CA PHE A 192 4.80 -4.31 -10.03
C PHE A 192 6.27 -4.62 -10.41
N PRO A 193 7.12 -3.60 -10.62
CA PRO A 193 6.82 -2.15 -10.55
C PRO A 193 5.78 -1.72 -11.60
N GLY A 194 4.94 -0.73 -11.26
CA GLY A 194 3.81 -0.30 -12.08
C GLY A 194 4.17 0.15 -13.52
N LEU A 195 3.15 0.14 -14.38
CA LEU A 195 3.20 0.56 -15.79
C LEU A 195 3.68 2.01 -15.93
N GLU A 196 3.19 2.86 -15.03
CA GLU A 196 3.60 4.25 -14.85
C GLU A 196 3.86 4.52 -13.37
N LYS A 197 4.64 5.56 -13.09
CA LYS A 197 5.03 5.96 -11.74
C LYS A 197 4.87 7.46 -11.61
N PHE A 198 4.27 7.88 -10.51
CA PHE A 198 4.05 9.27 -10.18
C PHE A 198 4.69 9.53 -8.83
N ARG A 199 5.67 10.43 -8.77
CA ARG A 199 6.27 10.80 -7.49
C ARG A 199 5.48 11.91 -6.85
N PHE A 200 5.48 11.92 -5.52
CA PHE A 200 4.89 13.01 -4.77
C PHE A 200 5.40 14.38 -5.26
N GLY A 201 4.46 15.24 -5.63
CA GLY A 201 4.71 16.62 -6.05
C GLY A 201 5.29 16.82 -7.44
N GLU A 202 5.60 15.74 -8.18
CA GLU A 202 6.13 15.83 -9.55
C GLU A 202 5.11 16.40 -10.54
N CYS A 203 3.82 16.34 -10.20
CA CYS A 203 2.73 16.86 -11.01
C CYS A 203 2.55 18.38 -10.92
N PHE A 204 3.21 19.06 -9.97
CA PHE A 204 3.08 20.51 -9.82
C PHE A 204 4.04 21.24 -10.77
N GLU A 205 3.55 22.30 -11.40
CA GLU A 205 4.39 23.20 -12.20
C GLU A 205 5.33 24.00 -11.30
N GLU A 206 6.55 24.25 -11.79
CA GLU A 206 7.47 25.19 -11.16
C GLU A 206 6.87 26.59 -11.22
N LEU A 207 6.84 27.29 -10.09
CA LEU A 207 6.37 28.68 -10.02
C LEU A 207 7.24 29.58 -10.88
N THR A 208 6.63 30.58 -11.53
CA THR A 208 7.41 31.61 -12.21
C THR A 208 8.10 32.55 -11.22
N GLU A 209 9.11 33.30 -11.68
CA GLU A 209 9.77 34.32 -10.84
C GLU A 209 8.76 35.35 -10.29
N GLU A 210 7.74 35.73 -11.06
CA GLU A 210 6.72 36.67 -10.58
C GLU A 210 5.85 36.09 -9.47
N GLU A 211 5.48 34.81 -9.59
CA GLU A 211 4.68 34.10 -8.58
C GLU A 211 5.47 33.91 -7.29
N MET A 212 6.76 33.53 -7.39
CA MET A 212 7.67 33.46 -6.24
C MET A 212 7.80 34.80 -5.50
N GLN A 213 7.64 35.92 -6.21
CA GLN A 213 7.76 37.27 -5.64
C GLN A 213 6.43 37.79 -5.06
N CYS A 214 5.35 37.01 -5.09
CA CYS A 214 4.08 37.45 -4.50
C CYS A 214 4.18 37.58 -2.97
N ASP A 215 3.41 38.52 -2.41
CA ASP A 215 3.46 38.85 -0.99
C ASP A 215 3.04 37.68 -0.09
N GLU A 216 2.18 36.79 -0.58
CA GLU A 216 1.73 35.61 0.18
C GLU A 216 2.85 34.58 0.34
N ILE A 217 3.57 34.26 -0.74
CA ILE A 217 4.73 33.35 -0.70
C ILE A 217 5.83 33.93 0.19
N LYS A 218 6.14 35.23 0.04
CA LYS A 218 7.11 35.90 0.91
C LYS A 218 6.75 35.84 2.39
N LYS A 219 5.46 36.03 2.70
CA LYS A 219 4.97 35.94 4.07
C LYS A 219 5.13 34.53 4.62
N ILE A 220 4.81 33.51 3.84
CA ILE A 220 5.01 32.10 4.22
C ILE A 220 6.49 31.83 4.47
N ASP A 221 7.38 32.29 3.60
CA ASP A 221 8.83 32.13 3.75
C ASP A 221 9.36 32.82 5.02
N ASP A 222 8.91 34.05 5.28
CA ASP A 222 9.27 34.79 6.48
C ASP A 222 8.78 34.08 7.76
N GLU A 223 7.55 33.57 7.75
CA GLU A 223 6.98 32.80 8.86
C GLU A 223 7.75 31.50 9.09
N HIS A 224 8.06 30.75 8.03
CA HIS A 224 8.85 29.52 8.09
C HIS A 224 10.27 29.79 8.62
N MET A 225 10.95 30.83 8.13
CA MET A 225 12.28 31.22 8.60
C MET A 225 12.27 31.65 10.07
N ASN A 226 11.24 32.38 10.50
CA ASN A 226 11.08 32.76 11.90
C ASN A 226 10.80 31.56 12.81
N PHE A 227 9.98 30.61 12.36
CA PHE A 227 9.73 29.36 13.08
C PHE A 227 11.02 28.55 13.24
N ARG A 228 11.77 28.33 12.16
CA ARG A 228 13.06 27.63 12.19
C ARG A 228 14.04 28.27 13.17
N ARG A 229 14.16 29.60 13.14
CA ARG A 229 15.05 30.34 14.06
C ARG A 229 14.64 30.15 15.52
N LYS A 230 13.34 30.18 15.82
CA LYS A 230 12.84 29.94 17.18
C LYS A 230 13.17 28.53 17.66
N LEU A 231 12.92 27.53 16.81
CA LEU A 231 13.21 26.13 17.12
C LEU A 231 14.72 25.89 17.34
N GLU A 232 15.57 26.52 16.53
CA GLU A 232 17.02 26.45 16.71
C GLU A 232 17.47 27.05 18.04
N ILE A 233 16.91 28.21 18.42
CA ILE A 233 17.19 28.84 19.72
C ILE A 233 16.75 27.93 20.88
N GLU A 234 15.53 27.40 20.82
CA GLU A 234 14.98 26.50 21.85
C GLU A 234 15.85 25.24 22.00
N MET A 235 16.21 24.60 20.89
CA MET A 235 17.09 23.44 20.90
C MET A 235 18.47 23.75 21.49
N LEU A 236 19.04 24.93 21.19
CA LEU A 236 20.32 25.37 21.77
C LEU A 236 20.21 25.67 23.28
N GLU A 237 19.09 26.21 23.73
CA GLU A 237 18.81 26.44 25.15
C GLU A 237 18.68 25.12 25.91
N ASP A 238 17.96 24.14 25.35
CA ASP A 238 17.85 22.79 25.90
C ASP A 238 19.22 22.11 26.01
N LEU A 239 20.04 22.18 24.95
CA LEU A 239 21.40 21.63 24.97
C LEU A 239 22.30 22.29 26.03
N LYS A 240 22.16 23.61 26.22
CA LYS A 240 22.87 24.33 27.29
C LYS A 240 22.39 23.90 28.68
N ALA A 241 21.08 23.75 28.87
CA ALA A 241 20.52 23.29 30.13
C ALA A 241 21.00 21.87 30.48
N ILE A 242 21.04 20.96 29.50
CA ILE A 242 21.57 19.60 29.66
C ILE A 242 23.04 19.65 30.05
N SER A 243 23.90 20.33 29.29
CA SER A 243 25.34 20.41 29.58
C SER A 243 25.66 21.06 30.94
N GLN A 244 24.89 22.07 31.36
CA GLN A 244 25.04 22.68 32.68
C GLN A 244 24.54 21.77 33.82
N SER A 245 23.48 20.99 33.57
CA SER A 245 22.97 20.00 34.53
C SER A 245 23.92 18.79 34.67
N GLU A 246 24.65 18.42 33.62
CA GLU A 246 25.71 17.41 33.64
C GLU A 246 26.94 17.91 34.43
N PHE A 247 27.22 19.22 34.42
CA PHE A 247 28.27 19.82 35.23
C PHE A 247 27.90 19.99 36.72
N GLN A 248 26.59 20.08 37.03
CA GLN A 248 26.10 20.21 38.40
C GLN A 248 25.71 18.86 39.05
N SER A 249 25.57 17.79 38.26
CA SER A 249 25.27 16.44 38.76
C SER A 249 26.53 15.64 39.10
N THR A 250 27.39 16.20 39.97
CA THR A 250 28.18 15.36 40.89
C THR A 250 27.38 14.94 42.13
N ILE A 251 26.06 15.21 42.19
CA ILE A 251 25.19 14.70 43.26
C ILE A 251 23.81 14.25 42.71
N GLN A 252 23.73 12.94 42.43
CA GLN A 252 22.57 12.00 42.38
C GLN A 252 21.44 12.16 41.31
N PRO A 253 20.89 11.04 40.78
CA PRO A 253 20.05 11.03 39.59
C PRO A 253 18.55 10.99 39.87
N ASN A 254 17.80 11.64 38.96
CA ASN A 254 16.44 11.35 38.47
C ASN A 254 15.49 12.54 38.51
N LYS A 255 15.11 13.01 37.33
CA LYS A 255 13.69 13.22 36.99
C LYS A 255 13.47 13.21 35.49
N VAL A 256 12.71 12.20 35.06
CA VAL A 256 12.18 12.00 33.71
C VAL A 256 11.34 13.22 33.31
N MET A 257 11.66 13.84 32.18
CA MET A 257 10.84 14.88 31.57
C MET A 257 9.82 14.20 30.63
N LYS A 258 8.59 14.03 31.12
CA LYS A 258 7.42 13.82 30.28
C LYS A 258 6.90 15.20 29.91
N ASN A 259 6.85 15.52 28.62
CA ASN A 259 5.83 16.32 27.93
C ASN A 259 6.29 16.56 26.49
N GLN A 260 5.89 15.69 25.56
CA GLN A 260 5.86 16.05 24.14
C GLN A 260 4.57 16.81 23.90
N VAL A 261 4.70 18.13 23.70
CA VAL A 261 3.64 18.93 23.09
C VAL A 261 3.68 18.62 21.59
N ARG A 262 2.63 17.96 21.09
CA ARG A 262 2.41 17.77 19.65
C ARG A 262 1.97 19.14 19.09
N PRO A 263 2.63 19.72 18.08
CA PRO A 263 2.10 20.90 17.42
C PRO A 263 0.76 20.54 16.79
N ASP A 264 -0.25 21.37 17.06
CA ASP A 264 -1.57 21.24 16.44
C ASP A 264 -1.53 21.93 15.08
N PHE A 265 -1.52 21.14 14.00
CA PHE A 265 -1.49 21.63 12.61
C PHE A 265 -2.89 21.91 12.04
N GLN A 266 -3.92 21.96 12.89
CA GLN A 266 -5.33 22.03 12.48
C GLN A 266 -5.74 23.30 11.70
N ASP A 267 -4.92 24.35 11.65
CA ASP A 267 -5.31 25.64 11.05
C ASP A 267 -4.66 25.97 9.69
N LEU A 268 -3.85 25.08 9.11
CA LEU A 268 -3.34 25.27 7.75
C LEU A 268 -4.30 24.64 6.75
N SER A 269 -5.09 25.48 6.07
CA SER A 269 -5.85 25.07 4.89
C SER A 269 -4.90 24.43 3.86
N TRP A 270 -5.19 23.20 3.44
CA TRP A 270 -4.39 22.46 2.46
C TRP A 270 -4.18 23.21 1.12
N GLN A 271 -5.05 24.17 0.80
CA GLN A 271 -4.85 25.06 -0.36
C GLN A 271 -3.63 25.98 -0.20
N GLN A 272 -3.26 26.38 1.03
CA GLN A 272 -2.05 27.17 1.31
C GLN A 272 -0.77 26.32 1.26
N CYS A 273 -0.87 25.01 1.49
CA CYS A 273 0.24 24.08 1.34
C CYS A 273 0.62 23.85 -0.15
N LYS A 274 -0.31 24.01 -1.10
CA LYS A 274 0.00 23.92 -2.55
C LYS A 274 0.98 25.01 -3.00
N LEU A 275 0.89 26.23 -2.45
CA LEU A 275 1.83 27.32 -2.73
C LEU A 275 3.18 27.15 -2.00
N SER A 276 3.18 26.60 -0.78
CA SER A 276 4.38 26.51 0.06
C SER A 276 5.37 25.41 -0.35
N ARG A 277 4.93 24.37 -1.06
CA ARG A 277 5.75 23.16 -1.32
C ARG A 277 6.69 23.26 -2.52
N ASN A 278 6.51 24.26 -3.39
CA ASN A 278 7.50 24.59 -4.43
C ASN A 278 8.80 25.17 -3.86
N LEU A 279 8.85 25.51 -2.56
CA LEU A 279 10.04 26.05 -1.88
C LEU A 279 10.99 24.99 -1.30
N THR A 280 10.63 23.70 -1.31
CA THR A 280 11.50 22.63 -0.77
C THR A 280 12.54 22.06 -1.73
N TYR A 281 12.62 22.55 -2.97
CA TYR A 281 13.73 22.19 -3.88
C TYR A 281 14.89 23.17 -3.78
N GLN A 282 15.74 22.92 -2.79
CA GLN A 282 17.21 22.89 -2.87
C GLN A 282 17.74 22.85 -1.44
N MET A 283 18.12 21.66 -0.96
CA MET A 283 19.13 21.54 0.08
C MET A 283 20.50 21.49 -0.60
N PRO A 284 21.30 22.57 -0.62
CA PRO A 284 22.74 22.40 -0.67
C PRO A 284 23.15 21.82 0.69
N LEU A 285 23.54 20.55 0.71
CA LEU A 285 24.46 20.04 1.73
C LEU A 285 25.81 20.75 1.52
N VAL A 286 25.93 21.98 2.03
CA VAL A 286 27.19 22.72 2.01
C VAL A 286 27.43 23.31 3.39
N GLY A 287 28.47 22.82 4.07
CA GLY A 287 29.14 23.56 5.14
C GLY A 287 28.94 23.07 6.57
N LEU A 288 29.08 21.77 6.83
CA LEU A 288 29.45 21.26 8.16
C LEU A 288 30.97 21.02 8.26
N ASP A 289 31.76 21.87 7.61
CA ASP A 289 33.20 21.91 7.79
C ASP A 289 33.57 23.23 8.46
N HIS A 290 34.24 23.08 9.62
CA HIS A 290 34.85 24.12 10.47
C HIS A 290 34.03 24.66 11.63
N VAL A 291 33.87 23.84 12.68
CA VAL A 291 34.31 24.21 14.05
C VAL A 291 34.81 22.94 14.76
N LEU A 292 36.13 22.74 14.74
CA LEU A 292 36.90 22.00 15.75
C LEU A 292 37.83 23.01 16.44
#